data_AF-A0A7G2C0P8-F1
#
_entry.id   AF-A0A7G2C0P8-F1
#
_cell.length_a   1.000
_cell.length_b   1.000
_cell.length_c   1.000
_cell.angle_alpha   90.00
_cell.angle_beta   90.00
_cell.angle_gamma   90.00
#
_symmetry.space_group_name_H-M   'P 1'
#
loop_
_entity.id
_entity.type
_entity.pdbx_description
1 polymer ?
#
loop_
_entity_poly.entity_id
_entity_poly.type
_entity_poly.pdbx_seq_one_letter_code
_entity_poly.pdbx_strand_id
1 'polypeptide(L)'
;MNSIFAELDTSTELGSGFISVVGPPGSGKTNSVVTYLARREERYRVNQAAKARLGERVVPVMKDRPNYQIGEMREGVVQVEYFTATATTGDTLARISHRLQLDPSKRRVAMDCGPLQFGNTVTQWLEAHPAGSELHIVIDDADQLSEDIQQIELWLSNAFSEFTLSRLFCVWLVSQIPLRLKNCFRFHLVSSPSVETVCQWLETVFRRNLLTARGEERAEDSLEEFLFAENAHRVTVQAVQHYMEHLPMKSSIVCKDVRQLLQRVYLLLPSLVAASNHFGSKLNTMHFSTAWGQLGPEGRFGAPGAEGDGGDLLVEALRRIGLSAVLLAFCCFYCGCVAPSKLAQALGGEAARESGSSHEANRNSHRSAVLSSSCHKISIPKLTFTYNALAQICIQTIDPLEFAMVELAMHHLVGFVSWGLLTPVNTQGGPTYKCWIPISTALQLGKVLHLNLYDLLPT
;
A
#
# COMPACT_ATOMS: atom_id res chain seq x y z
N MET A 1 5.51 -24.30 11.10
CA MET A 1 5.70 -23.04 10.36
C MET A 1 7.07 -22.51 10.73
N ASN A 2 8.01 -22.45 9.78
CA ASN A 2 9.21 -21.66 9.99
C ASN A 2 8.75 -20.22 10.23
N SER A 3 9.11 -19.64 11.37
CA SER A 3 8.81 -18.25 11.63
C SER A 3 9.52 -17.42 10.56
N ILE A 4 8.85 -16.46 9.94
CA ILE A 4 9.46 -15.50 9.01
C ILE A 4 10.80 -14.96 9.57
N PHE A 5 10.91 -14.82 10.90
CA PHE A 5 12.14 -14.43 11.58
C PHE A 5 13.34 -15.36 11.34
N ALA A 6 13.14 -16.67 11.22
CA ALA A 6 14.21 -17.60 10.91
C ALA A 6 14.72 -17.44 9.46
N GLU A 7 13.81 -17.14 8.53
CA GLU A 7 14.15 -16.88 7.13
C GLU A 7 14.88 -15.53 6.98
N LEU A 8 14.46 -14.52 7.76
CA LEU A 8 15.15 -13.23 7.84
C LEU A 8 16.52 -13.35 8.53
N ASP A 9 16.64 -14.13 9.61
CA ASP A 9 17.91 -14.44 10.28
C ASP A 9 18.89 -15.09 9.28
N THR A 10 18.44 -16.12 8.56
CA THR A 10 19.24 -16.78 7.49
C THR A 10 19.71 -15.76 6.45
N SER A 11 18.86 -14.83 6.06
CA SER A 11 19.21 -13.80 5.05
C SER A 11 20.25 -12.80 5.55
N THR A 12 20.28 -12.51 6.85
CA THR A 12 21.31 -11.68 7.47
C THR A 12 22.62 -12.43 7.68
N GLU A 13 22.57 -13.74 7.99
CA GLU A 13 23.75 -14.60 8.16
C GLU A 13 24.54 -14.80 6.87
N LEU A 14 23.90 -14.66 5.71
CA LEU A 14 24.56 -14.66 4.40
C LEU A 14 25.46 -13.42 4.16
N GLY A 15 25.50 -12.47 5.09
CA GLY A 15 26.40 -11.32 5.08
C GLY A 15 25.76 -10.03 4.56
N SER A 16 26.58 -9.05 4.20
CA SER A 16 26.10 -7.73 3.78
C SER A 16 25.40 -7.79 2.41
N GLY A 17 24.43 -6.91 2.14
CA GLY A 17 23.62 -6.96 0.93
C GLY A 17 22.34 -6.14 0.99
N PHE A 18 21.50 -6.27 -0.04
CA PHE A 18 20.10 -5.87 0.07
C PHE A 18 19.18 -7.09 0.16
N ILE A 19 18.06 -6.92 0.85
CA ILE A 19 17.03 -7.92 1.08
C ILE A 19 15.70 -7.31 0.64
N SER A 20 15.05 -7.94 -0.34
CA SER A 20 13.75 -7.50 -0.83
C SER A 20 12.62 -8.22 -0.08
N VAL A 21 11.64 -7.48 0.42
CA VAL A 21 10.48 -8.03 1.12
C VAL A 21 9.23 -7.55 0.39
N VAL A 22 8.58 -8.47 -0.32
CA VAL A 22 7.48 -8.16 -1.24
C VAL A 22 6.18 -8.75 -0.70
N GLY A 23 5.10 -8.01 -0.75
CA GLY A 23 3.78 -8.53 -0.40
C GLY A 23 2.67 -7.51 -0.62
N PRO A 24 1.40 -7.96 -0.74
CA PRO A 24 0.29 -7.07 -1.03
C PRO A 24 0.10 -5.98 0.04
N PRO A 25 -0.68 -4.92 -0.27
CA PRO A 25 -1.12 -3.95 0.73
C PRO A 25 -1.71 -4.65 1.96
N GLY A 26 -1.34 -4.19 3.16
CA GLY A 26 -1.84 -4.78 4.42
C GLY A 26 -1.31 -6.17 4.77
N SER A 27 -0.34 -6.72 4.03
CA SER A 27 0.26 -8.05 4.34
C SER A 27 1.07 -8.10 5.65
N GLY A 28 1.36 -6.95 6.25
CA GLY A 28 2.20 -6.85 7.45
C GLY A 28 3.70 -6.90 7.16
N LYS A 29 4.14 -6.89 5.89
CA LYS A 29 5.56 -6.96 5.49
C LYS A 29 6.48 -5.97 6.24
N THR A 30 6.13 -4.70 6.31
CA THR A 30 6.90 -3.67 7.03
C THR A 30 7.00 -4.02 8.52
N ASN A 31 5.87 -4.38 9.13
CA ASN A 31 5.82 -4.73 10.54
C ASN A 31 6.67 -5.98 10.84
N SER A 32 6.69 -6.97 9.95
CA SER A 32 7.54 -8.16 10.07
C SER A 32 9.02 -7.80 10.08
N VAL A 33 9.48 -6.93 9.16
CA VAL A 33 10.89 -6.48 9.10
C VAL A 33 11.25 -5.64 10.32
N VAL A 34 10.43 -4.65 10.67
CA VAL A 34 10.70 -3.77 11.81
C VAL A 34 10.69 -4.55 13.13
N THR A 35 9.72 -5.45 13.32
CA THR A 35 9.64 -6.30 14.52
C THR A 35 10.84 -7.25 14.61
N TYR A 36 11.25 -7.82 13.47
CA TYR A 36 12.44 -8.66 13.38
C TYR A 36 13.69 -7.91 13.84
N LEU A 37 13.93 -6.72 13.26
CA LEU A 37 15.10 -5.90 13.56
C LEU A 37 15.08 -5.37 14.99
N ALA A 38 13.93 -4.95 15.51
CA ALA A 38 13.79 -4.54 16.91
C ALA A 38 14.09 -5.70 17.88
N ARG A 39 13.62 -6.93 17.58
CA ARG A 39 13.97 -8.12 18.37
C ARG A 39 15.44 -8.47 18.28
N ARG A 40 16.09 -8.20 17.14
CA ARG A 40 17.51 -8.44 16.93
C ARG A 40 18.36 -7.45 17.74
N GLU A 41 18.01 -6.17 17.70
CA GLU A 41 18.62 -5.11 18.52
C GLU A 41 18.46 -5.41 20.02
N GLU A 42 17.26 -5.84 20.46
CA GLU A 42 17.02 -6.18 21.85
C GLU A 42 17.82 -7.43 22.29
N ARG A 43 17.84 -8.49 21.48
CA ARG A 43 18.70 -9.67 21.72
C ARG A 43 20.16 -9.26 21.88
N TYR A 44 20.62 -8.30 21.08
CA TYR A 44 21.97 -7.76 21.16
C TYR A 44 22.23 -7.06 22.49
N ARG A 45 21.33 -6.17 22.93
CA ARG A 45 21.42 -5.46 24.22
C ARG A 45 21.39 -6.40 25.42
N VAL A 46 20.50 -7.39 25.41
CA VAL A 46 20.40 -8.39 26.49
C VAL A 46 21.69 -9.22 26.60
N ASN A 47 22.24 -9.65 25.46
CA ASN A 47 23.50 -10.40 25.44
C ASN A 47 24.68 -9.56 25.93
N GLN A 48 24.74 -8.28 25.59
CA GLN A 48 25.73 -7.34 26.15
C GLN A 48 25.58 -7.23 27.67
N ALA A 49 24.37 -6.97 28.16
CA ALA A 49 24.10 -6.84 29.60
C ALA A 49 24.46 -8.13 30.38
N ALA A 50 24.22 -9.30 29.78
CA ALA A 50 24.61 -10.58 30.36
C ALA A 50 26.14 -10.76 30.41
N LYS A 51 26.86 -10.43 29.33
CA LYS A 51 28.34 -10.48 29.29
C LYS A 51 28.99 -9.53 30.30
N ALA A 52 28.47 -8.30 30.41
CA ALA A 52 28.92 -7.32 31.40
C ALA A 52 28.72 -7.82 32.85
N ARG A 53 27.62 -8.54 33.12
CA ARG A 53 27.32 -9.12 34.45
C ARG A 53 28.17 -10.35 34.78
N LEU A 54 28.51 -11.17 33.78
CA LEU A 54 29.27 -12.40 33.96
C LEU A 54 30.78 -12.19 34.10
N GLY A 55 31.29 -10.97 33.84
CA GLY A 55 32.70 -10.62 34.04
C GLY A 55 33.66 -11.52 33.26
N GLU A 56 33.21 -12.13 32.16
CA GLU A 56 34.00 -13.09 31.39
C GLU A 56 35.19 -12.39 30.73
N ARG A 57 36.38 -12.57 31.34
CA ARG A 57 37.64 -12.57 30.62
C ARG A 57 37.57 -13.68 29.57
N VAL A 58 37.13 -13.34 28.37
CA VAL A 58 37.22 -14.22 27.20
C VAL A 58 38.69 -14.56 26.98
N VAL A 59 39.08 -15.80 27.28
CA VAL A 59 40.37 -16.36 26.88
C VAL A 59 40.28 -16.67 25.39
N PRO A 60 41.10 -16.06 24.51
CA PRO A 60 41.06 -16.41 23.10
C PRO A 60 41.77 -17.75 22.90
N VAL A 61 40.98 -18.81 22.66
CA VAL A 61 41.50 -20.01 22.00
C VAL A 61 41.57 -19.71 20.50
N MET A 62 42.67 -19.08 20.09
CA MET A 62 43.16 -19.16 18.72
C MET A 62 44.69 -19.26 18.79
N LYS A 63 45.18 -20.50 18.79
CA LYS A 63 46.58 -20.78 18.42
C LYS A 63 46.73 -20.51 16.92
N ASP A 64 47.85 -19.89 16.57
CA ASP A 64 48.49 -19.86 15.25
C ASP A 64 48.09 -18.77 14.24
N ARG A 65 48.08 -17.49 14.65
CA ARG A 65 48.46 -16.37 13.75
C ARG A 65 49.26 -15.30 14.51
N PRO A 66 50.55 -15.06 14.18
CA PRO A 66 51.31 -13.97 14.78
C PRO A 66 50.99 -12.69 14.02
N ASN A 67 50.31 -11.73 14.68
CA ASN A 67 50.27 -10.27 14.40
C ASN A 67 48.93 -9.57 14.64
N TYR A 68 47.96 -10.16 15.34
CA TYR A 68 46.85 -9.37 15.91
C TYR A 68 47.19 -8.95 17.34
N GLN A 69 47.52 -7.67 17.52
CA GLN A 69 47.52 -7.05 18.84
C GLN A 69 46.11 -7.17 19.42
N ILE A 70 46.01 -7.71 20.64
CA ILE A 70 44.77 -7.81 21.41
C ILE A 70 44.36 -6.40 21.83
N GLY A 71 43.76 -5.66 20.89
CA GLY A 71 42.98 -4.49 21.20
C GLY A 71 41.70 -4.94 21.89
N GLU A 72 41.29 -4.23 22.93
CA GLU A 72 40.01 -4.38 23.61
C GLU A 72 38.90 -4.73 22.61
N MET A 73 38.29 -5.90 22.72
CA MET A 73 37.10 -6.24 21.95
C MET A 73 35.97 -5.31 22.42
N ARG A 74 35.92 -4.10 21.85
CA ARG A 74 34.79 -3.21 22.01
C ARG A 74 33.56 -3.94 21.46
N GLU A 75 32.48 -3.93 22.23
CA GLU A 75 31.25 -4.63 21.89
C GLU A 75 30.63 -3.99 20.63
N GLY A 76 30.18 -4.81 19.66
CA GLY A 76 29.54 -4.33 18.43
C GLY A 76 28.25 -3.56 18.70
N VAL A 77 27.71 -2.91 17.68
CA VAL A 77 26.48 -2.09 17.76
C VAL A 77 25.53 -2.50 16.65
N VAL A 78 24.25 -2.70 16.96
CA VAL A 78 23.18 -2.86 15.97
C VAL A 78 22.45 -1.53 15.83
N GLN A 79 22.53 -0.91 14.66
CA GLN A 79 21.77 0.31 14.33
C GLN A 79 20.76 0.02 13.23
N VAL A 80 19.52 0.48 13.44
CA VAL A 80 18.41 0.35 12.49
C VAL A 80 17.90 1.74 12.13
N GLU A 81 17.92 2.08 10.85
CA GLU A 81 17.36 3.32 10.33
C GLU A 81 16.16 3.02 9.44
N TYR A 82 15.02 3.67 9.71
CA TYR A 82 13.79 3.52 8.93
C TYR A 82 13.49 4.78 8.12
N PHE A 83 13.15 4.58 6.84
CA PHE A 83 12.76 5.59 5.87
C PHE A 83 11.57 5.11 5.06
N THR A 84 10.69 6.03 4.67
CA THR A 84 9.67 5.79 3.63
C THR A 84 10.16 6.40 2.33
N ALA A 85 10.04 5.67 1.21
CA ALA A 85 10.47 6.14 -0.10
C ALA A 85 9.79 7.48 -0.49
N THR A 86 8.52 7.65 -0.10
CA THR A 86 7.76 8.89 -0.28
C THR A 86 8.34 10.10 0.45
N ALA A 87 9.00 9.88 1.60
CA ALA A 87 9.64 10.97 2.36
C ALA A 87 11.05 11.30 1.85
N THR A 88 11.61 10.47 0.96
CA THR A 88 12.99 10.58 0.48
C THR A 88 13.11 10.85 -1.02
N THR A 89 12.00 10.92 -1.75
CA THR A 89 11.97 11.12 -3.22
C THR A 89 12.93 12.22 -3.68
N GLY A 90 13.91 11.85 -4.51
CA GLY A 90 14.90 12.76 -5.09
C GLY A 90 16.21 12.92 -4.32
N ASP A 91 16.23 12.65 -2.99
CA ASP A 91 17.39 12.89 -2.11
C ASP A 91 17.67 11.70 -1.15
N THR A 92 17.33 10.48 -1.56
CA THR A 92 17.38 9.28 -0.69
C THR A 92 18.76 9.10 -0.04
N LEU A 93 19.82 9.13 -0.83
CA LEU A 93 21.18 8.99 -0.33
C LEU A 93 21.58 10.11 0.63
N ALA A 94 21.24 11.35 0.31
CA ALA A 94 21.60 12.50 1.14
C ALA A 94 20.95 12.41 2.53
N ARG A 95 19.67 12.01 2.59
CA ARG A 95 18.94 11.83 3.84
C ARG A 95 19.49 10.67 4.68
N ILE A 96 19.82 9.56 4.04
CA ILE A 96 20.42 8.42 4.71
C ILE A 96 21.80 8.81 5.25
N SER A 97 22.69 9.35 4.40
CA SER A 97 24.03 9.78 4.80
C SER A 97 24.00 10.79 5.93
N HIS A 98 23.07 11.76 5.88
CA HIS A 98 22.88 12.73 6.95
C HIS A 98 22.61 12.07 8.31
N ARG A 99 21.79 11.02 8.37
CA ARG A 99 21.52 10.30 9.64
C ARG A 99 22.69 9.45 10.10
N LEU A 100 23.46 8.89 9.17
CA LEU A 100 24.64 8.07 9.47
C LEU A 100 25.86 8.88 9.92
N GLN A 101 25.87 10.20 9.76
CA GLN A 101 26.97 11.04 10.24
C GLN A 101 27.17 10.91 11.75
N LEU A 102 28.41 10.55 12.13
CA LEU A 102 28.86 10.37 13.52
C LEU A 102 28.93 11.70 14.29
N ASP A 103 29.16 12.81 13.59
CA ASP A 103 29.25 14.15 14.18
C ASP A 103 27.91 14.90 14.02
N PRO A 104 27.17 15.16 15.11
CA PRO A 104 25.89 15.87 15.06
C PRO A 104 26.01 17.29 14.51
N SER A 105 27.19 17.92 14.61
CA SER A 105 27.41 19.29 14.16
C SER A 105 27.52 19.42 12.63
N LYS A 106 27.94 18.34 11.96
CA LYS A 106 28.07 18.27 10.49
C LYS A 106 26.76 17.92 9.78
N ARG A 107 25.73 17.50 10.53
CA ARG A 107 24.40 17.18 10.01
C ARG A 107 23.73 18.38 9.34
N ARG A 108 24.16 19.62 9.59
CA ARG A 108 23.47 20.81 9.04
C ARG A 108 23.63 21.06 7.53
N VAL A 109 24.49 20.33 6.82
CA VAL A 109 24.74 20.57 5.39
C VAL A 109 24.18 19.42 4.57
N ALA A 110 22.97 19.60 4.02
CA ALA A 110 22.47 18.75 2.95
C ALA A 110 23.29 19.07 1.68
N MET A 111 24.38 18.35 1.47
CA MET A 111 25.08 18.34 0.18
C MET A 111 24.44 17.30 -0.74
N ASP A 112 24.53 17.54 -2.05
CA ASP A 112 24.31 16.50 -3.06
C ASP A 112 25.14 15.27 -2.70
N CYS A 113 24.46 14.17 -2.36
CA CYS A 113 25.10 12.93 -1.95
C CYS A 113 24.96 11.91 -3.07
N GLY A 114 26.04 11.69 -3.81
CA GLY A 114 26.13 10.61 -4.79
C GLY A 114 26.46 9.25 -4.16
N PRO A 115 26.43 8.16 -4.96
CA PRO A 115 26.72 6.80 -4.49
C PRO A 115 28.10 6.66 -3.81
N LEU A 116 29.11 7.39 -4.30
CA LEU A 116 30.46 7.40 -3.73
C LEU A 116 30.50 8.06 -2.35
N GLN A 117 29.87 9.24 -2.21
CA GLN A 117 29.79 9.93 -0.92
C GLN A 117 29.00 9.10 0.10
N PHE A 118 27.93 8.45 -0.35
CA PHE A 118 27.17 7.51 0.44
C PHE A 118 28.04 6.34 0.92
N GLY A 119 28.74 5.66 0.01
CA GLY A 119 29.66 4.56 0.33
C GLY A 119 30.74 4.93 1.34
N ASN A 120 31.31 6.13 1.21
CA ASN A 120 32.27 6.67 2.19
C ASN A 120 31.64 6.92 3.56
N THR A 121 30.39 7.40 3.60
CA THR A 121 29.67 7.63 4.85
C THR A 121 29.39 6.31 5.58
N VAL A 122 28.95 5.29 4.84
CA VAL A 122 28.71 3.94 5.39
C VAL A 122 30.03 3.33 5.88
N THR A 123 31.11 3.44 5.10
CA THR A 123 32.44 2.96 5.49
C THR A 123 32.92 3.65 6.77
N GLN A 124 32.84 4.98 6.85
CA GLN A 124 33.21 5.74 8.05
C GLN A 124 32.41 5.31 9.28
N TRP A 125 31.11 5.09 9.11
CA TRP A 125 30.27 4.57 10.18
C TRP A 125 30.73 3.18 10.62
N LEU A 126 30.95 2.26 9.68
CA LEU A 126 31.39 0.89 9.99
C LEU A 126 32.77 0.87 10.67
N GLU A 127 33.71 1.68 10.21
CA GLU A 127 35.07 1.79 10.78
C GLU A 127 35.08 2.36 12.20
N ALA A 128 34.20 3.32 12.48
CA ALA A 128 34.07 3.91 13.81
C ALA A 128 33.52 2.93 14.85
N HIS A 129 32.88 1.84 14.41
CA HIS A 129 32.29 0.83 15.28
C HIS A 129 33.12 -0.48 15.26
N PRO A 130 33.11 -1.26 16.34
CA PRO A 130 33.94 -2.44 16.45
C PRO A 130 33.39 -3.63 15.65
N ALA A 131 34.20 -4.69 15.56
CA ALA A 131 33.80 -5.94 14.91
C ALA A 131 32.53 -6.52 15.56
N GLY A 132 31.64 -7.07 14.74
CA GLY A 132 30.32 -7.57 15.14
C GLY A 132 29.22 -6.50 15.14
N SER A 133 29.50 -5.29 14.63
CA SER A 133 28.47 -4.25 14.44
C SER A 133 27.65 -4.48 13.17
N GLU A 134 26.36 -4.16 13.24
CA GLU A 134 25.38 -4.34 12.18
C GLU A 134 24.65 -3.03 11.89
N LEU A 135 24.64 -2.60 10.63
CA LEU A 135 23.87 -1.46 10.15
C LEU A 135 22.74 -1.95 9.24
N HIS A 136 21.51 -1.66 9.62
CA HIS A 136 20.32 -1.99 8.84
C HIS A 136 19.59 -0.71 8.42
N ILE A 137 19.32 -0.59 7.12
CA ILE A 137 18.55 0.51 6.55
C ILE A 137 17.27 -0.09 5.99
N VAL A 138 16.11 0.35 6.48
CA VAL A 138 14.80 -0.08 6.01
C VAL A 138 14.18 1.03 5.16
N ILE A 139 13.88 0.71 3.91
CA ILE A 139 13.17 1.59 2.98
C ILE A 139 11.80 0.99 2.69
N ASP A 140 10.78 1.64 3.22
CA ASP A 140 9.37 1.28 3.02
C ASP A 140 8.79 1.92 1.75
N ASP A 141 7.74 1.31 1.20
CA ASP A 141 7.16 1.68 -0.10
C ASP A 141 8.22 1.82 -1.21
N ALA A 142 9.18 0.90 -1.25
CA ALA A 142 10.32 0.95 -2.17
C ALA A 142 9.92 0.97 -3.67
N ASP A 143 8.68 0.64 -4.02
CA ASP A 143 8.13 0.83 -5.37
C ASP A 143 8.08 2.31 -5.80
N GLN A 144 8.07 3.24 -4.85
CA GLN A 144 7.98 4.68 -5.07
C GLN A 144 9.35 5.36 -5.17
N LEU A 145 10.44 4.60 -5.04
CA LEU A 145 11.79 5.14 -5.27
C LEU A 145 11.93 5.58 -6.71
N SER A 146 12.53 6.75 -6.91
CA SER A 146 12.94 7.22 -8.24
C SER A 146 14.07 6.36 -8.81
N GLU A 147 14.85 5.74 -7.93
CA GLU A 147 16.06 5.04 -8.26
C GLU A 147 15.78 3.60 -8.68
N ASP A 148 16.43 3.17 -9.76
CA ASP A 148 16.31 1.80 -10.23
C ASP A 148 17.22 0.84 -9.44
N ILE A 149 17.05 -0.46 -9.69
CA ILE A 149 17.83 -1.49 -8.99
C ILE A 149 19.31 -1.40 -9.33
N GLN A 150 19.69 -0.95 -10.53
CA GLN A 150 21.10 -0.80 -10.90
C GLN A 150 21.74 0.33 -10.08
N GLN A 151 20.99 1.39 -9.80
CA GLN A 151 21.42 2.48 -8.94
C GLN A 151 21.53 2.00 -7.49
N ILE A 152 20.59 1.20 -6.99
CA ILE A 152 20.70 0.60 -5.64
C ILE A 152 21.92 -0.34 -5.55
N GLU A 153 22.17 -1.18 -6.57
CA GLU A 153 23.37 -2.01 -6.66
C GLU A 153 24.65 -1.15 -6.65
N LEU A 154 24.62 0.00 -7.33
CA LEU A 154 25.72 0.96 -7.33
C LEU A 154 25.94 1.60 -5.95
N TRP A 155 24.89 1.86 -5.17
CA TRP A 155 25.03 2.34 -3.80
C TRP A 155 25.79 1.33 -2.95
N LEU A 156 25.38 0.06 -3.08
CA LEU A 156 25.90 -1.05 -2.31
C LEU A 156 27.33 -1.40 -2.70
N SER A 157 27.66 -1.42 -4.00
CA SER A 157 29.03 -1.71 -4.46
C SER A 157 30.04 -0.67 -3.96
N ASN A 158 29.62 0.59 -3.80
CA ASN A 158 30.46 1.63 -3.21
C ASN A 158 30.51 1.57 -1.67
N ALA A 159 29.54 0.93 -1.02
CA ALA A 159 29.52 0.70 0.42
C ALA A 159 30.26 -0.59 0.84
N PHE A 160 30.36 -1.58 -0.05
CA PHE A 160 31.07 -2.84 0.18
C PHE A 160 32.55 -2.71 -0.18
N SER A 161 33.35 -2.31 0.79
CA SER A 161 34.80 -2.54 0.79
C SER A 161 35.13 -3.91 1.42
N GLU A 162 36.40 -4.35 1.40
CA GLU A 162 36.90 -5.68 1.84
C GLU A 162 36.54 -6.09 3.29
N PHE A 163 35.82 -5.26 4.06
CA PHE A 163 35.56 -5.41 5.50
C PHE A 163 34.30 -6.21 5.86
N THR A 164 33.56 -6.74 4.89
CA THR A 164 32.24 -7.39 5.06
C THR A 164 32.25 -8.73 5.83
N LEU A 165 33.43 -9.22 6.26
CA LEU A 165 33.54 -10.45 7.05
C LEU A 165 33.33 -10.24 8.56
N SER A 166 33.54 -9.02 9.08
CA SER A 166 33.44 -8.74 10.52
C SER A 166 32.33 -7.77 10.91
N ARG A 167 31.73 -7.06 9.94
CA ARG A 167 30.66 -6.09 10.16
C ARG A 167 29.59 -6.27 9.08
N LEU A 168 28.33 -6.06 9.46
CA LEU A 168 27.17 -6.30 8.60
C LEU A 168 26.57 -4.97 8.12
N PHE A 169 26.29 -4.87 6.84
CA PHE A 169 25.50 -3.78 6.26
C PHE A 169 24.37 -4.34 5.39
N CYS A 170 23.12 -4.07 5.78
CA CYS A 170 21.94 -4.57 5.10
C CYS A 170 20.97 -3.44 4.71
N VAL A 171 20.51 -3.45 3.47
CA VAL A 171 19.41 -2.58 3.01
C VAL A 171 18.15 -3.43 2.79
N TRP A 172 17.08 -3.12 3.50
CA TRP A 172 15.78 -3.79 3.41
C TRP A 172 14.86 -2.96 2.51
N LEU A 173 14.45 -3.53 1.38
CA LEU A 173 13.51 -2.90 0.45
C LEU A 173 12.14 -3.54 0.66
N VAL A 174 11.17 -2.77 1.16
CA VAL A 174 9.82 -3.27 1.41
C VAL A 174 8.89 -2.77 0.30
N SER A 175 8.31 -3.68 -0.49
CA SER A 175 7.56 -3.33 -1.70
C SER A 175 6.23 -4.09 -1.84
N GLN A 176 5.29 -3.50 -2.56
CA GLN A 176 3.95 -4.01 -2.87
C GLN A 176 3.93 -4.86 -4.13
N ILE A 177 4.65 -4.43 -5.16
CA ILE A 177 4.85 -5.13 -6.43
C ILE A 177 6.22 -5.81 -6.35
N PRO A 178 6.47 -6.92 -7.07
CA PRO A 178 7.83 -7.32 -7.32
C PRO A 178 8.56 -6.17 -8.04
N LEU A 179 9.35 -5.40 -7.29
CA LEU A 179 10.50 -4.66 -7.81
C LEU A 179 11.20 -5.59 -8.80
N ARG A 180 11.52 -5.10 -10.01
CA ARG A 180 12.08 -5.91 -11.10
C ARG A 180 13.21 -6.81 -10.58
N LEU A 181 12.92 -8.07 -10.23
CA LEU A 181 13.76 -8.94 -9.38
C LEU A 181 15.12 -9.34 -10.00
N LYS A 182 15.50 -8.74 -11.11
CA LYS A 182 16.78 -8.98 -11.78
C LYS A 182 17.91 -8.66 -10.79
N ASN A 183 18.76 -9.66 -10.52
CA ASN A 183 19.92 -9.62 -9.61
C ASN A 183 19.62 -9.53 -8.10
N CYS A 184 18.36 -9.70 -7.66
CA CYS A 184 18.04 -9.79 -6.24
C CYS A 184 18.27 -11.22 -5.72
N PHE A 185 19.37 -11.45 -4.98
CA PHE A 185 19.70 -12.78 -4.45
C PHE A 185 18.96 -13.16 -3.16
N ARG A 186 18.34 -12.19 -2.47
CA ARG A 186 17.62 -12.41 -1.19
C ARG A 186 16.25 -11.74 -1.23
N PHE A 187 15.21 -12.54 -1.40
CA PHE A 187 13.83 -12.05 -1.44
C PHE A 187 12.89 -12.86 -0.54
N HIS A 188 11.94 -12.17 0.06
CA HIS A 188 10.90 -12.74 0.93
C HIS A 188 9.53 -12.34 0.42
N LEU A 189 8.64 -13.33 0.28
CA LEU A 189 7.25 -13.10 -0.10
C LEU A 189 6.37 -13.17 1.14
N VAL A 190 5.72 -12.07 1.48
CA VAL A 190 4.76 -11.99 2.58
C VAL A 190 3.36 -12.04 2.00
N SER A 191 2.68 -13.16 2.19
CA SER A 191 1.28 -13.33 1.79
C SER A 191 0.35 -12.42 2.61
N SER A 192 -0.87 -12.17 2.13
CA SER A 192 -1.92 -11.59 2.96
C SER A 192 -2.14 -12.43 4.23
N PRO A 193 -2.40 -11.81 5.39
CA PRO A 193 -2.65 -12.54 6.62
C PRO A 193 -3.93 -13.38 6.50
N SER A 194 -3.95 -14.54 7.15
CA SER A 194 -5.18 -15.34 7.26
C SER A 194 -6.20 -14.63 8.16
N VAL A 195 -7.47 -15.00 8.03
CA VAL A 195 -8.55 -14.43 8.83
C VAL A 195 -8.29 -14.65 10.33
N GLU A 196 -7.83 -15.85 10.68
CA GLU A 196 -7.47 -16.21 12.05
C GLU A 196 -6.34 -15.33 12.58
N THR A 197 -5.33 -15.04 11.74
CA THR A 197 -4.20 -14.18 12.11
C THR A 197 -4.67 -12.75 12.41
N VAL A 198 -5.57 -12.21 11.58
CA VAL A 198 -6.13 -10.86 11.79
C VAL A 198 -7.00 -10.83 13.05
N CYS A 199 -7.85 -11.83 13.27
CA CYS A 199 -8.70 -11.91 14.45
C CYS A 199 -7.88 -12.03 15.75
N GLN A 200 -6.86 -12.89 15.77
CA GLN A 200 -5.94 -13.02 16.90
C GLN A 200 -5.17 -11.73 17.17
N TRP A 201 -4.75 -11.02 16.12
CA TRP A 201 -4.12 -9.72 16.25
C TRP A 201 -5.07 -8.69 16.88
N LEU A 202 -6.32 -8.62 16.44
CA LEU A 202 -7.34 -7.75 17.03
C LEU A 202 -7.58 -8.05 18.51
N GLU A 203 -7.70 -9.33 18.88
CA GLU A 203 -7.81 -9.75 20.29
C GLU A 203 -6.60 -9.31 21.11
N THR A 204 -5.39 -9.47 20.57
CA THR A 204 -4.15 -9.10 21.25
C THR A 204 -4.07 -7.60 21.47
N VAL A 205 -4.44 -6.80 20.46
CA VAL A 205 -4.47 -5.33 20.54
C VAL A 205 -5.52 -4.87 21.55
N PHE A 206 -6.72 -5.46 21.54
CA PHE A 206 -7.78 -5.14 22.48
C PHE A 206 -7.36 -5.44 23.93
N ARG A 207 -6.84 -6.64 24.20
CA ARG A 207 -6.35 -7.03 25.54
C ARG A 207 -5.24 -6.09 26.02
N ARG A 208 -4.30 -5.74 25.14
CA ARG A 208 -3.20 -4.82 25.48
C ARG A 208 -3.73 -3.44 25.86
N ASN A 209 -4.63 -2.87 25.05
CA ASN A 209 -5.16 -1.54 25.31
C ASN A 209 -6.08 -1.51 26.54
N LEU A 210 -6.81 -2.60 26.79
CA LEU A 210 -7.62 -2.76 27.99
C LEU A 210 -6.77 -2.75 29.27
N LEU A 211 -5.62 -3.41 29.26
CA LEU A 211 -4.68 -3.42 30.40
C LEU A 211 -4.11 -2.03 30.67
N THR A 212 -3.83 -1.24 29.63
CA THR A 212 -3.37 0.14 29.78
C THR A 212 -4.46 1.03 30.37
N ALA A 213 -5.69 0.97 29.85
CA ALA A 213 -6.81 1.79 30.32
C ALA A 213 -7.18 1.51 31.79
N ARG A 214 -7.14 0.24 32.22
CA ARG A 214 -7.40 -0.15 33.61
C ARG A 214 -6.33 0.32 34.60
N GLY A 215 -5.16 0.73 34.14
CA GLY A 215 -4.12 1.33 34.97
C GLY A 215 -4.43 2.78 35.39
N GLU A 216 -5.39 3.44 34.72
CA GLU A 216 -5.60 4.89 34.82
C GLU A 216 -6.97 5.30 35.45
N GLU A 217 -7.99 4.43 35.49
CA GLU A 217 -9.38 4.83 35.85
C GLU A 217 -9.98 4.21 37.14
N ARG A 218 -10.90 4.95 37.79
CA ARG A 218 -11.63 4.61 39.03
C ARG A 218 -12.88 3.74 38.77
N ALA A 219 -13.24 2.90 39.74
CA ALA A 219 -13.96 1.64 39.56
C ALA A 219 -15.47 1.65 39.21
N GLU A 220 -16.21 2.76 39.26
CA GLU A 220 -17.69 2.70 39.20
C GLU A 220 -18.32 3.16 37.86
N ASP A 221 -17.79 4.19 37.20
CA ASP A 221 -18.22 4.57 35.82
C ASP A 221 -17.68 3.57 34.76
N SER A 222 -16.71 2.73 35.16
CA SER A 222 -15.94 1.86 34.27
C SER A 222 -16.70 0.63 33.73
N LEU A 223 -17.78 0.17 34.37
CA LEU A 223 -18.37 -1.13 34.03
C LEU A 223 -19.23 -1.09 32.76
N GLU A 224 -20.07 -0.05 32.60
CA GLU A 224 -20.91 0.09 31.41
C GLU A 224 -20.09 0.41 30.16
N GLU A 225 -19.10 1.30 30.31
CA GLU A 225 -18.13 1.62 29.24
C GLU A 225 -17.28 0.40 28.86
N PHE A 226 -16.87 -0.39 29.86
CA PHE A 226 -16.16 -1.64 29.62
C PHE A 226 -17.01 -2.66 28.85
N LEU A 227 -18.25 -2.88 29.28
CA LEU A 227 -19.18 -3.78 28.60
C LEU A 227 -19.39 -3.32 27.16
N PHE A 228 -19.62 -2.02 26.94
CA PHE A 228 -19.76 -1.43 25.60
C PHE A 228 -18.51 -1.68 24.73
N ALA A 229 -17.31 -1.45 25.27
CA ALA A 229 -16.06 -1.69 24.56
C ALA A 229 -15.85 -3.18 24.22
N GLU A 230 -16.19 -4.09 25.14
CA GLU A 230 -16.14 -5.54 24.92
C GLU A 230 -17.12 -5.98 23.82
N ASN A 231 -18.32 -5.42 23.81
CA ASN A 231 -19.32 -5.69 22.77
C ASN A 231 -18.89 -5.14 21.41
N ALA A 232 -18.38 -3.91 21.37
CA ALA A 232 -17.84 -3.30 20.15
C ALA A 232 -16.66 -4.12 19.59
N HIS A 233 -15.76 -4.60 20.45
CA HIS A 233 -14.67 -5.48 20.07
C HIS A 233 -15.18 -6.81 19.50
N ARG A 234 -16.12 -7.47 20.20
CA ARG A 234 -16.74 -8.72 19.73
C ARG A 234 -17.38 -8.55 18.36
N VAL A 235 -18.15 -7.48 18.17
CA VAL A 235 -18.80 -7.15 16.89
C VAL A 235 -17.76 -6.88 15.80
N THR A 236 -16.68 -6.16 16.12
CA THR A 236 -15.58 -5.88 15.18
C THR A 236 -14.93 -7.18 14.70
N VAL A 237 -14.58 -8.08 15.61
CA VAL A 237 -13.96 -9.38 15.26
C VAL A 237 -14.91 -10.22 14.40
N GLN A 238 -16.20 -10.29 14.77
CA GLN A 238 -17.19 -11.03 13.97
C GLN A 238 -17.37 -10.42 12.57
N ALA A 239 -17.37 -9.09 12.44
CA ALA A 239 -17.49 -8.40 11.15
C ALA A 239 -16.27 -8.65 10.25
N VAL A 240 -15.06 -8.50 10.79
CA VAL A 240 -13.82 -8.77 10.07
C VAL A 240 -13.78 -10.22 9.59
N GLN A 241 -14.09 -11.16 10.48
CA GLN A 241 -14.17 -12.58 10.12
C GLN A 241 -15.17 -12.81 8.99
N HIS A 242 -16.39 -12.29 9.13
CA HIS A 242 -17.44 -12.48 8.15
C HIS A 242 -17.05 -11.93 6.77
N TYR A 243 -16.56 -10.69 6.70
CA TYR A 243 -16.24 -10.02 5.44
C TYR A 243 -15.02 -10.59 4.72
N MET A 244 -14.06 -11.18 5.43
CA MET A 244 -12.91 -11.85 4.80
C MET A 244 -13.25 -13.27 4.31
N GLU A 245 -14.28 -13.92 4.87
CA GLU A 245 -14.64 -15.30 4.54
C GLU A 245 -15.75 -15.42 3.48
N HIS A 246 -16.69 -14.48 3.44
CA HIS A 246 -17.95 -14.62 2.69
C HIS A 246 -18.03 -13.71 1.46
N LEU A 247 -18.54 -14.25 0.35
CA LEU A 247 -18.88 -13.45 -0.84
C LEU A 247 -20.19 -12.67 -0.63
N PRO A 248 -20.37 -11.51 -1.30
CA PRO A 248 -19.43 -10.88 -2.24
C PRO A 248 -18.29 -10.09 -1.57
N MET A 249 -18.37 -9.83 -0.26
CA MET A 249 -17.43 -8.95 0.46
C MET A 249 -15.98 -9.42 0.30
N LYS A 250 -15.71 -10.72 0.42
CA LYS A 250 -14.37 -11.31 0.25
C LYS A 250 -13.70 -10.95 -1.08
N SER A 251 -14.48 -10.74 -2.15
CA SER A 251 -13.93 -10.35 -3.45
C SER A 251 -13.65 -8.86 -3.61
N SER A 252 -14.23 -8.01 -2.74
CA SER A 252 -14.02 -6.56 -2.75
C SER A 252 -12.57 -6.19 -2.47
N ILE A 253 -12.11 -5.12 -3.08
CA ILE A 253 -10.78 -4.55 -2.83
C ILE A 253 -10.61 -4.15 -1.36
N VAL A 254 -11.69 -3.69 -0.72
CA VAL A 254 -11.74 -3.31 0.69
C VAL A 254 -11.38 -4.49 1.59
N CYS A 255 -11.84 -5.69 1.27
CA CYS A 255 -11.55 -6.90 2.04
C CYS A 255 -10.19 -7.53 1.71
N LYS A 256 -9.55 -7.11 0.60
CA LYS A 256 -8.20 -7.57 0.23
C LYS A 256 -7.11 -6.80 0.96
N ASP A 257 -7.36 -5.57 1.40
CA ASP A 257 -6.48 -4.78 2.25
C ASP A 257 -7.07 -4.64 3.66
N VAL A 258 -6.43 -5.28 4.65
CA VAL A 258 -6.87 -5.24 6.05
C VAL A 258 -7.06 -3.81 6.57
N ARG A 259 -6.27 -2.84 6.10
CA ARG A 259 -6.39 -1.44 6.54
C ARG A 259 -7.72 -0.83 6.09
N GLN A 260 -8.08 -1.05 4.82
CA GLN A 260 -9.35 -0.59 4.26
C GLN A 260 -10.52 -1.34 4.89
N LEU A 261 -10.38 -2.64 5.13
CA LEU A 261 -11.38 -3.44 5.84
C LEU A 261 -11.65 -2.88 7.24
N LEU A 262 -10.62 -2.56 8.02
CA LEU A 262 -10.80 -2.01 9.37
C LEU A 262 -11.45 -0.64 9.35
N GLN A 263 -11.09 0.22 8.38
CA GLN A 263 -11.78 1.49 8.18
C GLN A 263 -13.26 1.28 7.85
N ARG A 264 -13.57 0.33 6.96
CA ARG A 264 -14.94 -0.02 6.60
C ARG A 264 -15.72 -0.58 7.79
N VAL A 265 -15.13 -1.49 8.57
CA VAL A 265 -15.76 -2.05 9.77
C VAL A 265 -16.00 -0.96 10.82
N TYR A 266 -15.08 -0.02 10.99
CA TYR A 266 -15.26 1.13 11.88
C TYR A 266 -16.49 1.97 11.49
N LEU A 267 -16.66 2.25 10.18
CA LEU A 267 -17.84 2.96 9.68
C LEU A 267 -19.16 2.20 9.90
N LEU A 268 -19.12 0.86 9.80
CA LEU A 268 -20.27 -0.02 9.99
C LEU A 268 -20.54 -0.35 11.47
N LEU A 269 -19.61 -0.05 12.36
CA LEU A 269 -19.68 -0.46 13.76
C LEU A 269 -20.94 0.04 14.48
N PRO A 270 -21.39 1.30 14.31
CA PRO A 270 -22.61 1.78 14.98
C PRO A 270 -23.86 0.98 14.60
N SER A 271 -24.04 0.66 13.32
CA SER A 271 -25.21 -0.11 12.86
C SER A 271 -25.13 -1.57 13.28
N LEU A 272 -23.95 -2.17 13.28
CA LEU A 272 -23.72 -3.54 13.74
C LEU A 272 -23.90 -3.67 15.26
N VAL A 273 -23.44 -2.70 16.05
CA VAL A 273 -23.62 -2.68 17.52
C VAL A 273 -25.10 -2.49 17.87
N ALA A 274 -25.81 -1.60 17.16
CA ALA A 274 -27.25 -1.44 17.33
C ALA A 274 -28.01 -2.74 17.00
N ALA A 275 -27.65 -3.42 15.91
CA ALA A 275 -28.24 -4.72 15.55
C ALA A 275 -27.94 -5.84 16.54
N SER A 276 -26.88 -5.72 17.34
CA SER A 276 -26.51 -6.69 18.37
C SER A 276 -27.38 -6.61 19.64
N ASN A 277 -28.38 -5.70 19.70
CA ASN A 277 -29.46 -5.60 20.70
C ASN A 277 -29.09 -6.17 22.08
N HIS A 278 -28.50 -5.32 22.94
CA HIS A 278 -28.10 -5.61 24.33
C HIS A 278 -27.25 -6.88 24.49
N PHE A 279 -25.92 -6.69 24.49
CA PHE A 279 -24.90 -7.60 25.05
C PHE A 279 -25.21 -9.11 24.95
N GLY A 280 -25.17 -9.68 23.75
CA GLY A 280 -25.19 -11.16 23.63
C GLY A 280 -25.80 -11.73 22.36
N SER A 281 -26.61 -10.97 21.62
CA SER A 281 -27.21 -11.51 20.40
C SER A 281 -26.13 -11.70 19.31
N LYS A 282 -26.08 -12.92 18.76
CA LYS A 282 -25.14 -13.28 17.68
C LYS A 282 -25.61 -12.61 16.40
N LEU A 283 -24.75 -11.78 15.81
CA LEU A 283 -25.01 -11.22 14.49
C LEU A 283 -25.03 -12.35 13.45
N ASN A 284 -26.05 -12.35 12.60
CA ASN A 284 -26.18 -13.31 11.50
C ASN A 284 -25.66 -12.69 10.20
N THR A 285 -25.56 -13.51 9.14
CA THR A 285 -25.14 -13.07 7.80
C THR A 285 -25.97 -11.91 7.27
N MET A 286 -27.28 -11.86 7.56
CA MET A 286 -28.14 -10.77 7.11
C MET A 286 -27.72 -9.44 7.72
N HIS A 287 -27.40 -9.39 9.02
CA HIS A 287 -26.95 -8.16 9.67
C HIS A 287 -25.66 -7.61 9.03
N PHE A 288 -24.70 -8.50 8.72
CA PHE A 288 -23.45 -8.10 8.08
C PHE A 288 -23.64 -7.64 6.64
N SER A 289 -24.45 -8.35 5.85
CA SER A 289 -24.77 -7.98 4.47
C SER A 289 -25.57 -6.68 4.40
N THR A 290 -26.55 -6.49 5.29
CA THR A 290 -27.34 -5.26 5.37
C THR A 290 -26.47 -4.07 5.77
N ALA A 291 -25.61 -4.21 6.79
CA ALA A 291 -24.67 -3.15 7.16
C ALA A 291 -23.73 -2.82 5.99
N TRP A 292 -23.15 -3.83 5.35
CA TRP A 292 -22.29 -3.63 4.18
C TRP A 292 -23.00 -2.88 3.03
N GLY A 293 -24.26 -3.22 2.77
CA GLY A 293 -25.10 -2.58 1.76
C GLY A 293 -25.52 -1.15 2.08
N GLN A 294 -25.53 -0.73 3.35
CA GLN A 294 -25.84 0.66 3.75
C GLN A 294 -24.82 1.67 3.21
N LEU A 295 -23.58 1.22 2.96
CA LEU A 295 -22.51 2.04 2.38
C LEU A 295 -22.39 1.88 0.86
N GLY A 296 -23.15 0.96 0.28
CA GLY A 296 -23.26 0.83 -1.17
C GLY A 296 -24.21 1.87 -1.76
N PRO A 297 -24.12 2.15 -3.07
CA PRO A 297 -25.07 3.01 -3.79
C PRO A 297 -26.55 2.60 -3.62
N GLU A 298 -26.81 1.34 -3.25
CA GLU A 298 -28.14 0.77 -3.05
C GLU A 298 -28.71 0.94 -1.63
N GLY A 299 -27.99 1.58 -0.70
CA GLY A 299 -28.46 1.88 0.66
C GLY A 299 -29.71 2.79 0.76
N ARG A 300 -30.28 3.21 -0.39
CA ARG A 300 -31.59 3.89 -0.49
C ARG A 300 -32.70 3.07 -1.13
N PHE A 301 -32.47 1.85 -1.60
CA PHE A 301 -33.51 1.03 -2.22
C PHE A 301 -33.41 -0.44 -1.80
N GLY A 302 -34.33 -0.86 -0.94
CA GLY A 302 -35.05 -2.14 -1.07
C GLY A 302 -34.29 -3.46 -0.83
N ALA A 303 -34.91 -4.29 0.00
CA ALA A 303 -34.58 -5.70 0.22
C ALA A 303 -34.62 -6.55 -1.09
N PRO A 304 -34.13 -7.81 -1.06
CA PRO A 304 -33.81 -8.58 -2.24
C PRO A 304 -35.06 -9.19 -2.88
N GLY A 305 -35.23 -9.02 -4.18
CA GLY A 305 -36.19 -9.77 -4.97
C GLY A 305 -36.42 -9.19 -6.36
N ALA A 306 -36.03 -9.96 -7.38
CA ALA A 306 -36.41 -9.87 -8.80
C ALA A 306 -35.96 -8.57 -9.51
N GLU A 307 -35.36 -8.59 -10.71
CA GLU A 307 -35.69 -9.35 -11.91
C GLU A 307 -34.41 -9.60 -12.73
N GLY A 308 -34.39 -10.70 -13.49
CA GLY A 308 -33.33 -10.96 -14.46
C GLY A 308 -33.44 -9.97 -15.62
N ASP A 309 -32.64 -8.90 -15.57
CA ASP A 309 -32.39 -8.06 -16.73
C ASP A 309 -31.14 -8.60 -17.45
N GLY A 310 -31.21 -8.72 -18.77
CA GLY A 310 -30.11 -9.21 -19.60
C GLY A 310 -28.94 -8.23 -19.61
N GLY A 311 -28.22 -8.13 -18.50
CA GLY A 311 -27.09 -7.25 -18.31
C GLY A 311 -25.92 -7.62 -19.21
N ASP A 312 -25.18 -6.61 -19.67
CA ASP A 312 -23.97 -6.84 -20.45
C ASP A 312 -22.96 -7.67 -19.63
N LEU A 313 -22.57 -8.82 -20.17
CA LEU A 313 -21.63 -9.75 -19.55
C LEU A 313 -20.31 -9.08 -19.18
N LEU A 314 -19.90 -8.06 -19.94
CA LEU A 314 -18.70 -7.28 -19.65
C LEU A 314 -18.89 -6.39 -18.42
N VAL A 315 -20.06 -5.77 -18.25
CA VAL A 315 -20.37 -4.95 -17.07
C VAL A 315 -20.37 -5.80 -15.80
N GLU A 316 -20.96 -6.99 -15.89
CA GLU A 316 -20.98 -7.96 -14.80
C GLU A 316 -19.56 -8.48 -14.48
N ALA A 317 -18.74 -8.77 -15.50
CA ALA A 317 -17.35 -9.17 -15.30
C ALA A 317 -16.51 -8.06 -14.65
N LEU A 318 -16.69 -6.79 -15.07
CA LEU A 318 -15.99 -5.64 -14.49
C LEU A 318 -16.43 -5.35 -13.05
N ARG A 319 -17.72 -5.51 -12.73
CA ARG A 319 -18.24 -5.39 -11.36
C ARG A 319 -17.57 -6.38 -10.41
N ARG A 320 -17.33 -7.62 -10.86
CA ARG A 320 -16.63 -8.65 -10.07
C ARG A 320 -15.15 -8.32 -9.81
N ILE A 321 -14.54 -7.52 -10.68
CA ILE A 321 -13.17 -7.01 -10.47
C ILE A 321 -13.17 -5.87 -9.45
N GLY A 322 -14.12 -4.95 -9.56
CA GLY A 322 -14.35 -3.85 -8.61
C GLY A 322 -14.75 -2.54 -9.29
N LEU A 323 -15.32 -1.60 -8.53
CA LEU A 323 -15.80 -0.32 -9.04
C LEU A 323 -14.70 0.55 -9.65
N SER A 324 -13.45 0.32 -9.26
CA SER A 324 -12.26 0.92 -9.87
C SER A 324 -12.08 0.51 -11.33
N ALA A 325 -12.32 -0.77 -11.65
CA ALA A 325 -12.25 -1.28 -13.02
C ALA A 325 -13.45 -0.78 -13.84
N VAL A 326 -14.64 -0.72 -13.23
CA VAL A 326 -15.85 -0.15 -13.84
C VAL A 326 -15.62 1.33 -14.20
N LEU A 327 -15.11 2.13 -13.25
CA LEU A 327 -14.79 3.54 -13.47
C LEU A 327 -13.73 3.72 -14.54
N LEU A 328 -12.65 2.92 -14.52
CA LEU A 328 -11.61 3.02 -15.52
C LEU A 328 -12.12 2.64 -16.92
N ALA A 329 -12.96 1.61 -17.04
CA ALA A 329 -13.58 1.22 -18.31
C ALA A 329 -14.47 2.35 -18.86
N PHE A 330 -15.26 2.99 -17.98
CA PHE A 330 -16.04 4.17 -18.32
C PHE A 330 -15.15 5.35 -18.76
N CYS A 331 -14.05 5.61 -18.05
CA CYS A 331 -13.07 6.64 -18.41
C CYS A 331 -12.42 6.39 -19.77
N CYS A 332 -12.08 5.13 -20.09
CA CYS A 332 -11.56 4.73 -21.40
C CYS A 332 -12.54 5.07 -22.52
N PHE A 333 -13.82 4.73 -22.35
CA PHE A 333 -14.85 5.11 -23.31
C PHE A 333 -14.96 6.64 -23.45
N TYR A 334 -15.10 7.34 -22.32
CA TYR A 334 -15.26 8.78 -22.28
C TYR A 334 -14.08 9.53 -22.93
N CYS A 335 -12.84 9.08 -22.69
CA CYS A 335 -11.64 9.60 -23.33
C CYS A 335 -11.57 9.31 -24.84
N GLY A 336 -12.19 8.21 -25.30
CA GLY A 336 -12.31 7.86 -26.70
C GLY A 336 -13.32 8.76 -27.45
N CYS A 337 -14.36 9.21 -26.75
CA CYS A 337 -15.41 10.07 -27.30
C CYS A 337 -15.08 11.56 -27.24
N VAL A 338 -14.46 12.05 -26.16
CA VAL A 338 -14.25 13.50 -25.94
C VAL A 338 -12.85 13.96 -26.41
N ALA A 339 -12.82 15.02 -27.22
CA ALA A 339 -11.57 15.63 -27.68
C ALA A 339 -10.76 16.22 -26.50
N PRO A 340 -9.41 16.17 -26.52
CA PRO A 340 -8.58 16.65 -25.42
C PRO A 340 -8.86 18.10 -25.00
N SER A 341 -9.11 19.00 -25.96
CA SER A 341 -9.40 20.42 -25.71
C SER A 341 -10.70 20.66 -24.95
N LYS A 342 -11.71 19.78 -25.12
CA LYS A 342 -13.00 19.89 -24.45
C LYS A 342 -13.04 19.17 -23.10
N LEU A 343 -12.08 18.29 -22.83
CA LEU A 343 -12.06 17.48 -21.62
C LEU A 343 -11.74 18.32 -20.37
N ALA A 344 -10.81 19.27 -20.49
CA ALA A 344 -10.52 20.24 -19.44
C ALA A 344 -11.67 21.24 -19.21
N GLN A 345 -12.47 21.54 -20.24
CA GLN A 345 -13.66 22.39 -20.11
C GLN A 345 -14.85 21.65 -19.46
N ALA A 346 -15.00 20.35 -19.74
CA ALA A 346 -16.07 19.51 -19.20
C ALA A 346 -15.81 19.09 -17.74
N LEU A 347 -14.56 18.81 -17.39
CA LEU A 347 -14.16 18.23 -16.10
C LEU A 347 -13.23 19.12 -15.27
N GLY A 348 -12.73 20.24 -15.82
CA GLY A 348 -12.03 21.26 -15.05
C GLY A 348 -13.01 22.07 -14.23
N GLY A 349 -12.66 22.34 -12.97
CA GLY A 349 -13.51 23.08 -12.02
C GLY A 349 -13.87 24.50 -12.47
N GLU A 350 -14.48 25.28 -11.56
CA GLU A 350 -15.14 26.58 -11.82
C GLU A 350 -14.37 27.55 -12.72
N ALA A 351 -13.03 27.55 -12.70
CA ALA A 351 -12.17 28.39 -13.55
C ALA A 351 -12.29 28.15 -15.08
N ALA A 352 -12.80 26.99 -15.54
CA ALA A 352 -12.96 26.69 -16.98
C ALA A 352 -14.35 27.04 -17.54
N ARG A 353 -15.32 27.35 -16.66
CA ARG A 353 -16.72 27.66 -17.05
C ARG A 353 -16.93 29.11 -17.47
N GLU A 354 -16.01 30.01 -17.16
CA GLU A 354 -16.16 31.46 -17.41
C GLU A 354 -15.81 31.90 -18.85
N SER A 355 -15.30 31.02 -19.72
CA SER A 355 -14.78 31.42 -21.05
C SER A 355 -15.54 30.91 -22.28
N GLY A 356 -16.79 30.41 -22.17
CA GLY A 356 -17.51 29.79 -23.30
C GLY A 356 -18.84 30.46 -23.65
N SER A 357 -18.84 31.38 -24.62
CA SER A 357 -20.06 32.02 -25.15
C SER A 357 -20.86 31.11 -26.10
N SER A 358 -22.18 31.05 -25.86
CA SER A 358 -23.31 30.78 -26.76
C SER A 358 -23.06 30.07 -28.11
N HIS A 359 -23.50 28.81 -28.24
CA HIS A 359 -23.98 28.25 -29.52
C HIS A 359 -24.88 27.01 -29.29
N GLU A 360 -26.17 27.21 -29.02
CA GLU A 360 -27.13 26.12 -28.76
C GLU A 360 -27.68 25.43 -30.03
N ALA A 361 -27.41 25.94 -31.24
CA ALA A 361 -28.05 25.46 -32.47
C ALA A 361 -27.37 24.26 -33.16
N ASN A 362 -26.21 23.79 -32.68
CA ASN A 362 -25.46 22.67 -33.29
C ASN A 362 -25.48 21.37 -32.43
N ARG A 363 -26.30 21.35 -31.37
CA ARG A 363 -26.30 20.35 -30.29
C ARG A 363 -26.58 18.91 -30.73
N ASN A 364 -27.44 18.68 -31.71
CA ASN A 364 -27.89 17.32 -32.06
C ASN A 364 -27.06 16.65 -33.18
N SER A 365 -26.39 17.42 -34.04
CA SER A 365 -25.50 16.88 -35.09
C SER A 365 -24.17 16.40 -34.51
N HIS A 366 -23.61 17.15 -33.55
CA HIS A 366 -22.36 16.77 -32.86
C HIS A 366 -22.53 15.59 -31.91
N ARG A 367 -23.67 15.47 -31.22
CA ARG A 367 -23.95 14.34 -30.32
C ARG A 367 -23.89 12.99 -31.03
N SER A 368 -24.36 12.91 -32.27
CA SER A 368 -24.33 11.65 -33.05
C SER A 368 -22.93 11.30 -33.59
N ALA A 369 -22.07 12.30 -33.86
CA ALA A 369 -20.70 12.09 -34.34
C ALA A 369 -19.69 11.76 -33.22
N VAL A 370 -19.92 12.26 -32.00
CA VAL A 370 -19.07 12.07 -30.81
C VAL A 370 -19.21 10.68 -30.17
N LEU A 371 -20.31 9.99 -30.46
CA LEU A 371 -20.70 8.73 -29.82
C LEU A 371 -20.18 7.45 -30.51
N SER A 372 -19.32 7.57 -31.53
CA SER A 372 -18.62 6.40 -32.06
C SER A 372 -17.41 6.07 -31.17
N SER A 373 -17.43 4.89 -30.55
CA SER A 373 -16.30 4.35 -29.79
C SER A 373 -15.10 4.15 -30.73
N SER A 374 -14.19 5.13 -30.79
CA SER A 374 -12.84 5.10 -31.42
C SER A 374 -12.37 6.44 -32.02
N CYS A 375 -13.11 7.55 -31.82
CA CYS A 375 -12.77 8.85 -32.42
C CYS A 375 -11.38 9.39 -32.01
N HIS A 376 -10.99 9.23 -30.75
CA HIS A 376 -9.78 9.85 -30.21
C HIS A 376 -8.81 8.84 -29.58
N LYS A 377 -7.52 9.15 -29.69
CA LYS A 377 -6.46 8.41 -29.00
C LYS A 377 -6.50 8.73 -27.51
N ILE A 378 -6.35 7.70 -26.69
CA ILE A 378 -6.31 7.76 -25.23
C ILE A 378 -4.85 7.70 -24.81
N SER A 379 -4.36 8.73 -24.14
CA SER A 379 -3.03 8.73 -23.51
C SER A 379 -3.18 8.50 -22.01
N ILE A 380 -2.14 7.93 -21.38
CA ILE A 380 -2.13 7.68 -19.93
C ILE A 380 -2.37 8.97 -19.11
N PRO A 381 -1.75 10.13 -19.42
CA PRO A 381 -2.03 11.37 -18.68
C PRO A 381 -3.49 11.82 -18.79
N LYS A 382 -4.09 11.70 -19.98
CA LYS A 382 -5.50 12.03 -20.22
C LYS A 382 -6.43 11.13 -19.39
N LEU A 383 -6.10 9.83 -19.35
CA LEU A 383 -6.90 8.85 -18.62
C LEU A 383 -6.78 9.04 -17.09
N THR A 384 -5.58 9.35 -16.61
CA THR A 384 -5.30 9.66 -15.20
C THR A 384 -6.11 10.88 -14.73
N PHE A 385 -6.08 11.97 -15.51
CA PHE A 385 -6.87 13.16 -15.22
C PHE A 385 -8.37 12.85 -15.19
N THR A 386 -8.87 12.13 -16.20
CA THR A 386 -10.29 11.77 -16.31
C THR A 386 -10.73 10.89 -15.15
N TYR A 387 -9.91 9.90 -14.77
CA TYR A 387 -10.19 9.00 -13.67
C TYR A 387 -10.33 9.77 -12.35
N ASN A 388 -9.37 10.65 -12.04
CA ASN A 388 -9.43 11.46 -10.83
C ASN A 388 -10.65 12.38 -10.80
N ALA A 389 -10.95 13.06 -11.92
CA ALA A 389 -12.09 13.98 -12.00
C ALA A 389 -13.43 13.25 -11.85
N LEU A 390 -13.61 12.13 -12.55
CA LEU A 390 -14.84 11.34 -12.46
C LEU A 390 -14.96 10.59 -11.13
N ALA A 391 -13.85 10.13 -10.54
CA ALA A 391 -13.85 9.56 -9.20
C ALA A 391 -14.38 10.57 -8.17
N GLN A 392 -13.92 11.84 -8.22
CA GLN A 392 -14.42 12.89 -7.32
C GLN A 392 -15.93 13.15 -7.47
N ILE A 393 -16.47 13.03 -8.68
CA ILE A 393 -17.92 13.12 -8.93
C ILE A 393 -18.63 11.89 -8.35
N CYS A 394 -18.12 10.68 -8.61
CA CYS A 394 -18.70 9.44 -8.11
C CYS A 394 -18.72 9.38 -6.57
N ILE A 395 -17.68 9.90 -5.92
CA ILE A 395 -17.53 9.90 -4.45
C ILE A 395 -18.68 10.65 -3.73
N GLN A 396 -19.39 11.54 -4.43
CA GLN A 396 -20.57 12.21 -3.89
C GLN A 396 -21.76 11.26 -3.67
N THR A 397 -21.78 10.10 -4.34
CA THR A 397 -22.91 9.15 -4.34
C THR A 397 -22.51 7.71 -4.06
N ILE A 398 -21.22 7.38 -4.18
CA ILE A 398 -20.64 6.04 -4.00
C ILE A 398 -19.51 6.18 -2.98
N ASP A 399 -19.38 5.22 -2.06
CA ASP A 399 -18.33 5.26 -1.04
C ASP A 399 -16.92 5.38 -1.67
N PRO A 400 -16.12 6.40 -1.30
CA PRO A 400 -14.76 6.57 -1.79
C PRO A 400 -13.84 5.35 -1.62
N LEU A 401 -14.08 4.49 -0.63
CA LEU A 401 -13.29 3.27 -0.42
C LEU A 401 -13.47 2.22 -1.54
N GLU A 402 -14.53 2.32 -2.35
CA GLU A 402 -14.74 1.43 -3.50
C GLU A 402 -13.85 1.79 -4.71
N PHE A 403 -13.23 2.97 -4.69
CA PHE A 403 -12.31 3.46 -5.71
C PHE A 403 -10.86 3.36 -5.23
N ALA A 404 -10.06 2.65 -6.01
CA ALA A 404 -8.63 2.56 -5.84
C ALA A 404 -7.95 3.87 -6.27
N MET A 405 -6.74 4.10 -5.76
CA MET A 405 -5.87 5.14 -6.30
C MET A 405 -5.63 4.92 -7.79
N VAL A 406 -5.47 6.01 -8.53
CA VAL A 406 -5.40 5.98 -10.00
C VAL A 406 -4.28 5.07 -10.50
N GLU A 407 -3.15 5.03 -9.81
CA GLU A 407 -2.00 4.18 -10.12
C GLU A 407 -2.40 2.70 -10.07
N LEU A 408 -3.16 2.30 -9.04
CA LEU A 408 -3.64 0.93 -8.88
C LEU A 408 -4.72 0.60 -9.91
N ALA A 409 -5.62 1.54 -10.19
CA ALA A 409 -6.65 1.38 -11.21
C ALA A 409 -6.04 1.16 -12.61
N MET A 410 -4.99 1.91 -12.98
CA MET A 410 -4.33 1.79 -14.29
C MET A 410 -3.78 0.39 -14.58
N HIS A 411 -3.54 -0.46 -13.58
CA HIS A 411 -3.16 -1.86 -13.80
C HIS A 411 -4.22 -2.67 -14.56
N HIS A 412 -5.49 -2.27 -14.49
CA HIS A 412 -6.55 -2.91 -15.26
C HIS A 412 -6.41 -2.70 -16.78
N LEU A 413 -5.61 -1.72 -17.24
CA LEU A 413 -5.40 -1.47 -18.67
C LEU A 413 -4.81 -2.66 -19.42
N VAL A 414 -3.88 -3.39 -18.79
CA VAL A 414 -3.29 -4.60 -19.40
C VAL A 414 -4.36 -5.66 -19.63
N GLY A 415 -5.27 -5.82 -18.66
CA GLY A 415 -6.45 -6.68 -18.79
C GLY A 415 -7.41 -6.20 -19.88
N PHE A 416 -7.65 -4.90 -19.99
CA PHE A 416 -8.54 -4.35 -21.02
C PHE A 416 -7.98 -4.53 -22.43
N VAL A 417 -6.65 -4.46 -22.60
CA VAL A 417 -5.99 -4.78 -23.87
C VAL A 417 -6.11 -6.26 -24.20
N SER A 418 -5.88 -7.16 -23.22
CA SER A 418 -5.98 -8.61 -23.46
C SER A 418 -7.42 -9.06 -23.73
N TRP A 419 -8.41 -8.34 -23.19
CA TRP A 419 -9.84 -8.55 -23.45
C TRP A 419 -10.33 -7.90 -24.76
N GLY A 420 -9.45 -7.21 -25.49
CA GLY A 420 -9.81 -6.54 -26.75
C GLY A 420 -10.63 -5.26 -26.60
N LEU A 421 -10.80 -4.75 -25.38
CA LEU A 421 -11.52 -3.49 -25.12
C LEU A 421 -10.69 -2.26 -25.53
N LEU A 422 -9.37 -2.42 -25.50
CA LEU A 422 -8.40 -1.42 -25.91
C LEU A 422 -7.43 -2.00 -26.94
N THR A 423 -7.04 -1.21 -27.93
CA THR A 423 -5.95 -1.56 -28.85
C THR A 423 -4.82 -0.56 -28.71
N PRO A 424 -3.58 -1.00 -28.44
CA PRO A 424 -2.43 -0.11 -28.40
C PRO A 424 -2.15 0.46 -29.80
N VAL A 425 -1.85 1.74 -29.88
CA VAL A 425 -1.44 2.43 -31.10
C VAL A 425 0.01 2.86 -30.94
N ASN A 426 0.88 2.37 -31.82
CA ASN A 426 2.29 2.77 -31.81
C ASN A 426 2.41 4.23 -32.25
N THR A 427 2.82 5.07 -31.31
CA THR A 427 3.13 6.48 -31.54
C THR A 427 4.48 6.81 -30.92
N GLN A 428 5.26 7.68 -31.56
CA GLN A 428 6.63 8.04 -31.14
C GLN A 428 6.71 8.75 -29.77
N GLY A 429 5.58 9.04 -29.11
CA GLY A 429 5.48 9.82 -27.87
C GLY A 429 4.90 9.09 -26.66
N GLY A 430 4.98 7.74 -26.61
CA GLY A 430 4.50 6.93 -25.49
C GLY A 430 3.27 6.06 -25.79
N PRO A 431 2.80 5.24 -24.82
CA PRO A 431 1.70 4.31 -25.01
C PRO A 431 0.37 5.07 -25.20
N THR A 432 -0.27 4.87 -26.35
CA THR A 432 -1.63 5.37 -26.62
C THR A 432 -2.55 4.23 -27.00
N TYR A 433 -3.85 4.40 -26.74
CA TYR A 433 -4.86 3.36 -26.93
C TYR A 433 -6.05 3.87 -27.74
N LYS A 434 -6.69 2.98 -28.49
CA LYS A 434 -8.05 3.16 -29.02
C LYS A 434 -9.02 2.31 -28.21
N CYS A 435 -10.18 2.87 -27.89
CA CYS A 435 -11.23 2.16 -27.14
C CYS A 435 -12.29 1.59 -28.08
N TRP A 436 -12.69 0.36 -27.79
CA TRP A 436 -13.71 -0.41 -28.49
C TRP A 436 -14.92 -0.77 -27.61
N ILE A 437 -14.99 -0.21 -26.41
CA ILE A 437 -16.16 -0.37 -25.54
C ILE A 437 -17.34 0.28 -26.25
N PRO A 438 -18.44 -0.44 -26.54
CA PRO A 438 -19.57 0.14 -27.23
C PRO A 438 -20.36 1.06 -26.29
N ILE A 439 -21.08 2.02 -26.87
CA ILE A 439 -21.87 2.99 -26.11
C ILE A 439 -22.91 2.33 -25.20
N SER A 440 -23.50 1.20 -25.63
CA SER A 440 -24.46 0.44 -24.82
C SER A 440 -23.85 -0.03 -23.50
N THR A 441 -22.62 -0.57 -23.55
CA THR A 441 -21.85 -0.94 -22.36
C THR A 441 -21.52 0.29 -21.54
N ALA A 442 -21.06 1.37 -22.16
CA ALA A 442 -20.70 2.60 -21.44
C ALA A 442 -21.88 3.23 -20.69
N LEU A 443 -23.08 3.20 -21.27
CA LEU A 443 -24.31 3.64 -20.60
C LEU A 443 -24.63 2.74 -19.39
N GLN A 444 -24.46 1.43 -19.52
CA GLN A 444 -24.64 0.52 -18.39
C GLN A 444 -23.58 0.74 -17.29
N LEU A 445 -22.30 0.92 -17.65
CA LEU A 445 -21.24 1.30 -16.72
C LEU A 445 -21.56 2.62 -16.01
N GLY A 446 -22.06 3.61 -16.74
CA GLY A 446 -22.53 4.88 -16.18
C GLY A 446 -23.63 4.70 -15.14
N LYS A 447 -24.62 3.82 -15.42
CA LYS A 447 -25.64 3.46 -14.42
C LYS A 447 -25.02 2.85 -13.15
N VAL A 448 -24.02 1.99 -13.26
CA VAL A 448 -23.31 1.43 -12.09
C VAL A 448 -22.61 2.53 -11.26
N LEU A 449 -22.10 3.56 -11.94
CA LEU A 449 -21.33 4.65 -11.34
C LEU A 449 -22.19 5.86 -10.94
N HIS A 450 -23.51 5.79 -11.13
CA HIS A 450 -24.42 6.94 -11.02
C HIS A 450 -24.01 8.15 -11.88
N LEU A 451 -23.33 7.88 -12.99
CA LEU A 451 -22.91 8.87 -13.98
C LEU A 451 -23.84 8.82 -15.18
N ASN A 452 -24.45 9.96 -15.51
CA ASN A 452 -25.14 10.12 -16.77
C ASN A 452 -24.16 10.58 -17.85
N LEU A 453 -23.83 9.68 -18.77
CA LEU A 453 -22.90 9.96 -19.88
C LEU A 453 -23.31 11.20 -20.68
N TYR A 454 -24.61 11.43 -20.89
CA TYR A 454 -25.10 12.56 -21.68
C TYR A 454 -24.90 13.92 -21.01
N ASP A 455 -24.87 13.94 -19.67
CA ASP A 455 -24.65 15.16 -18.89
C ASP A 455 -23.17 15.53 -18.84
N LEU A 456 -22.29 14.53 -18.97
CA LEU A 456 -20.84 14.70 -18.95
C LEU A 456 -20.29 15.19 -20.31
N LEU A 457 -21.01 15.00 -21.42
CA LEU A 457 -20.50 15.39 -22.74
C LEU A 457 -20.50 16.93 -22.91
N PRO A 458 -19.34 17.53 -23.28
CA PRO A 458 -19.26 18.96 -23.50
C PRO A 458 -20.13 19.40 -24.69
N THR A 459 -20.89 20.48 -24.51
CA THR A 459 -21.75 21.08 -25.53
C THR A 459 -20.98 21.71 -26.69
#